data_AF-A0A839T852-F1
#
_entry.id   AF-A0A839T852-F1
#
_cell.length_a   1.000
_cell.length_b   1.000
_cell.length_c   1.000
_cell.angle_alpha   90.00
_cell.angle_beta   90.00
_cell.angle_gamma   90.00
#
_symmetry.space_group_name_H-M   'P 1'
#
loop_
_entity.id
_entity.type
_entity.pdbx_description
1 polymer ?
#
loop_
_entity_poly.entity_id
_entity_poly.type
_entity_poly.pdbx_seq_one_letter_code
_entity_poly.pdbx_strand_id
1 'polypeptide(L)'
;MKKLSYSEHLDTLIALVTHLAMTDWSARTSPNLAKAVSIDQKEVETVLASFKSLFRKSEKTSKKTGAHFYALQLRHARQWLEGEEDEETKRPPLEQEYLNSLLEFISNRAQEESSRSTGLISAWITAGVSLVIAIIAII
;
A
#
# COMPACT_ATOMS: atom_id res chain seq x y z
N MET A 1 6.44 2.64 -16.78
CA MET A 1 5.49 1.91 -15.92
C MET A 1 4.53 2.91 -15.31
N LYS A 2 3.21 2.67 -15.40
CA LYS A 2 2.21 3.53 -14.75
C LYS A 2 2.41 3.42 -13.24
N LYS A 3 2.55 4.54 -12.55
CA LYS A 3 2.63 4.58 -11.09
C LYS A 3 1.26 4.16 -10.55
N LEU A 4 1.21 3.11 -9.74
CA LEU A 4 -0.02 2.71 -9.03
C LEU A 4 -0.41 3.81 -8.04
N SER A 5 -1.70 3.99 -7.85
CA SER A 5 -2.25 4.96 -6.92
C SER A 5 -2.57 4.29 -5.58
N TYR A 6 -2.30 5.00 -4.48
CA TYR A 6 -2.72 4.62 -3.13
C TYR A 6 -4.24 4.52 -3.03
N SER A 7 -4.96 5.44 -3.68
CA SER A 7 -6.43 5.48 -3.65
C SER A 7 -7.10 4.26 -4.29
N GLU A 8 -6.60 3.75 -5.42
CA GLU A 8 -7.16 2.56 -6.08
C GLU A 8 -6.90 1.25 -5.31
N HIS A 9 -5.86 1.21 -4.45
CA HIS A 9 -5.44 0.00 -3.72
C HIS A 9 -5.50 0.18 -2.20
N LEU A 10 -6.30 1.13 -1.70
CA LEU A 10 -6.33 1.51 -0.29
C LEU A 10 -6.62 0.31 0.62
N ASP A 11 -7.64 -0.47 0.30
CA ASP A 11 -8.07 -1.63 1.10
C ASP A 11 -6.97 -2.69 1.16
N THR A 12 -6.35 -3.00 0.02
CA THR A 12 -5.24 -3.97 -0.08
C THR A 12 -4.01 -3.48 0.69
N LEU A 13 -3.70 -2.19 0.63
CA LEU A 13 -2.62 -1.58 1.40
C LEU A 13 -2.87 -1.68 2.91
N ILE A 14 -4.07 -1.32 3.38
CA ILE A 14 -4.45 -1.40 4.80
C ILE A 14 -4.38 -2.86 5.27
N ALA A 15 -4.93 -3.80 4.52
CA ALA A 15 -4.95 -5.22 4.86
C ALA A 15 -3.52 -5.78 4.97
N LEU A 16 -2.67 -5.52 3.98
CA LEU A 16 -1.29 -6.02 3.96
C LEU A 16 -0.43 -5.39 5.06
N VAL A 17 -0.53 -4.08 5.27
CA VAL A 17 0.23 -3.40 6.33
C VAL A 17 -0.22 -3.86 7.70
N THR A 18 -1.52 -3.93 7.96
CA THR A 18 -2.05 -4.43 9.22
C THR A 18 -1.60 -5.85 9.48
N HIS A 19 -1.73 -6.75 8.50
CA HIS A 19 -1.30 -8.14 8.66
C HIS A 19 0.21 -8.26 8.90
N LEU A 20 1.04 -7.57 8.11
CA LEU A 20 2.50 -7.61 8.25
C LEU A 20 3.00 -6.90 9.52
N ALA A 21 2.25 -5.95 10.06
CA ALA A 21 2.55 -5.33 11.35
C ALA A 21 2.20 -6.26 12.51
N MET A 22 1.06 -6.95 12.44
CA MET A 22 0.53 -7.77 13.53
C MET A 22 1.03 -9.21 13.56
N THR A 23 1.62 -9.70 12.47
CA THR A 23 2.11 -11.09 12.42
C THR A 23 3.40 -11.28 13.22
N ASP A 24 3.50 -12.43 13.88
CA ASP A 24 4.69 -12.88 14.61
C ASP A 24 5.89 -13.25 13.72
N TRP A 25 5.86 -12.91 12.42
CA TRP A 25 6.89 -13.29 11.45
C TRP A 25 7.49 -12.02 10.87
N SER A 26 8.82 -11.95 10.75
CA SER A 26 9.50 -10.76 10.21
C SER A 26 9.16 -10.50 8.74
N ALA A 27 8.92 -11.56 7.95
CA ALA A 27 8.52 -11.47 6.56
C ALA A 27 7.53 -12.59 6.17
N ARG A 28 6.78 -12.39 5.09
CA ARG A 28 5.82 -13.35 4.54
C ARG A 28 5.90 -13.40 3.01
N THR A 29 5.60 -14.54 2.43
CA THR A 29 5.55 -14.71 0.96
C THR A 29 4.22 -14.24 0.38
N SER A 30 4.20 -13.85 -0.90
CA SER A 30 2.96 -13.44 -1.58
C SER A 30 1.81 -14.45 -1.50
N PRO A 31 2.02 -15.79 -1.63
CA PRO A 31 0.91 -16.75 -1.52
C PRO A 31 0.38 -16.84 -0.08
N ASN A 32 1.26 -16.75 0.92
CA ASN A 32 0.85 -16.77 2.33
C ASN A 32 0.07 -15.51 2.70
N LEU A 33 0.46 -14.36 2.16
CA LEU A 33 -0.24 -13.09 2.35
C LEU A 33 -1.61 -13.13 1.69
N ALA A 34 -1.69 -13.49 0.41
CA ALA A 34 -2.94 -13.64 -0.33
C ALA A 34 -3.96 -14.50 0.42
N LYS A 35 -3.51 -15.65 0.94
CA LYS A 35 -4.34 -16.53 1.76
C LYS A 35 -4.75 -15.90 3.10
N ALA A 36 -3.84 -15.18 3.76
CA ALA A 36 -4.11 -14.61 5.08
C ALA A 36 -5.06 -13.42 5.05
N VAL A 37 -4.99 -12.58 4.00
CA VAL A 37 -5.87 -11.41 3.84
C VAL A 37 -7.06 -11.66 2.91
N SER A 38 -7.17 -12.86 2.33
CA SER A 38 -8.23 -13.25 1.37
C SER A 38 -8.30 -12.33 0.14
N ILE A 39 -7.13 -11.94 -0.39
CA ILE A 39 -6.99 -11.10 -1.60
C ILE A 39 -6.33 -11.93 -2.70
N ASP A 40 -6.65 -11.63 -3.96
CA ASP A 40 -6.01 -12.30 -5.10
C ASP A 40 -4.48 -12.18 -5.06
N GLN A 41 -3.79 -13.28 -5.35
CA GLN A 41 -2.33 -13.32 -5.26
C GLN A 41 -1.66 -12.33 -6.22
N LYS A 42 -2.18 -12.15 -7.44
CA LYS A 42 -1.58 -11.21 -8.40
C LYS A 42 -1.75 -9.78 -7.94
N GLU A 43 -2.89 -9.46 -7.32
CA GLU A 43 -3.09 -8.14 -6.72
C GLU A 43 -2.08 -7.90 -5.59
N VAL A 44 -1.93 -8.86 -4.67
CA VAL A 44 -0.93 -8.79 -3.59
C VAL A 44 0.47 -8.57 -4.15
N GLU A 45 0.89 -9.35 -5.15
CA GLU A 45 2.21 -9.21 -5.79
C GLU A 45 2.39 -7.84 -6.45
N THR A 46 1.35 -7.35 -7.12
CA THR A 46 1.35 -6.05 -7.79
C THR A 46 1.52 -4.93 -6.77
N VAL A 47 0.76 -4.95 -5.67
CA VAL A 47 0.83 -3.95 -4.60
C VAL A 47 2.20 -4.02 -3.91
N LEU A 48 2.64 -5.20 -3.49
CA LEU A 48 3.94 -5.39 -2.83
C LEU A 48 5.12 -4.91 -3.70
N ALA A 49 5.07 -5.13 -5.02
CA ALA A 49 6.12 -4.69 -5.94
C ALA A 49 6.08 -3.19 -6.25
N SER A 50 4.89 -2.57 -6.22
CA SER A 50 4.68 -1.18 -6.62
C SER A 50 4.92 -0.19 -5.47
N PHE A 51 4.55 -0.54 -4.24
CA PHE A 51 4.65 0.35 -3.08
C PHE A 51 5.94 0.11 -2.28
N LYS A 52 7.10 0.30 -2.93
CA LYS A 52 8.44 0.05 -2.35
C LYS A 52 8.80 0.89 -1.12
N SER A 53 8.09 2.00 -0.90
CA SER A 53 8.24 2.81 0.32
C SER A 53 7.65 2.14 1.56
N LEU A 54 6.68 1.24 1.37
CA LEU A 54 6.03 0.50 2.46
C LEU A 54 6.62 -0.90 2.60
N PHE A 55 6.89 -1.55 1.48
CA PHE A 55 7.29 -2.96 1.45
C PHE A 55 8.73 -3.12 0.96
N ARG A 56 9.46 -4.02 1.61
CA ARG A 56 10.75 -4.51 1.17
C ARG A 56 10.58 -5.92 0.61
N LYS A 57 11.11 -6.13 -0.58
CA LYS A 57 11.28 -7.47 -1.18
C LYS A 57 12.64 -8.02 -0.78
N SER A 58 12.67 -9.25 -0.29
CA SER A 58 13.91 -9.99 -0.04
C SER A 58 14.46 -10.63 -1.30
N GLU A 59 15.79 -10.75 -1.37
CA GLU A 59 16.48 -11.56 -2.36
C GLU A 59 16.28 -13.06 -2.10
N LYS A 60 16.04 -13.45 -0.84
CA LYS A 60 15.75 -14.83 -0.46
C LYS A 60 14.37 -15.23 -0.94
N THR A 61 14.26 -16.50 -1.37
CA THR A 61 13.00 -17.14 -1.75
C THR A 61 12.66 -18.25 -0.78
N SER A 62 11.38 -18.49 -0.59
CA SER A 62 10.91 -19.60 0.23
C SER A 62 11.22 -20.92 -0.44
N LYS A 63 11.85 -21.85 0.29
CA LYS A 63 12.09 -23.22 -0.18
C LYS A 63 10.81 -24.00 -0.51
N LYS A 64 9.67 -23.61 0.07
CA LYS A 64 8.39 -24.31 -0.12
C LYS A 64 7.61 -23.80 -1.32
N THR A 65 7.56 -22.48 -1.52
CA THR A 65 6.72 -21.86 -2.55
C THR A 65 7.52 -21.27 -3.71
N GLY A 66 8.85 -21.14 -3.60
CA GLY A 66 9.70 -20.43 -4.55
C GLY A 66 9.48 -18.91 -4.58
N ALA A 67 8.53 -18.39 -3.81
CA ALA A 67 8.18 -16.97 -3.79
C ALA A 67 9.12 -16.17 -2.88
N HIS A 68 9.36 -14.91 -3.24
CA HIS A 68 10.15 -13.99 -2.41
C HIS A 68 9.43 -13.64 -1.11
N PHE A 69 10.23 -13.35 -0.08
CA PHE A 69 9.72 -12.79 1.16
C PHE A 69 9.51 -11.29 1.04
N TYR A 70 8.44 -10.82 1.68
CA TYR A 70 8.10 -9.41 1.79
C TYR A 70 7.93 -9.04 3.26
N ALA A 71 8.51 -7.90 3.63
CA ALA A 71 8.43 -7.32 4.96
C ALA A 71 8.02 -5.85 4.87
N LEU A 72 7.54 -5.28 5.98
CA LEU A 72 7.42 -3.83 6.11
C LEU A 72 8.83 -3.22 6.14
N GLN A 73 9.05 -2.17 5.35
CA GLN A 73 10.27 -1.37 5.37
C GLN A 73 10.61 -0.92 6.79
N LEU A 74 9.61 -0.45 7.54
CA LEU A 74 9.78 0.01 8.91
C LEU A 74 10.24 -1.11 9.86
N ARG A 75 9.66 -2.32 9.75
CA ARG A 75 10.12 -3.48 10.53
C ARG A 75 11.56 -3.78 10.16
N HIS A 76 11.88 -3.93 8.87
CA HIS A 76 13.24 -4.23 8.43
C HIS A 76 14.27 -3.18 8.90
N ALA A 77 13.92 -1.89 8.87
CA ALA A 77 14.79 -0.82 9.35
C ALA A 77 15.09 -0.95 10.84
N ARG A 78 14.09 -1.27 11.68
CA ARG A 78 14.32 -1.56 13.11
C ARG A 78 15.23 -2.77 13.31
N GLN A 79 15.00 -3.84 12.56
CA GLN A 79 15.79 -5.06 12.65
C GLN A 79 17.27 -4.83 12.30
N TRP A 80 17.52 -4.00 11.30
CA TRP A 80 18.87 -3.61 10.92
C TRP A 80 19.59 -2.86 12.06
N LEU A 81 18.89 -1.99 12.79
CA LEU A 81 19.44 -1.29 13.96
C LEU A 81 19.72 -2.24 15.14
N GLU A 82 18.92 -3.30 15.28
CA GLU A 82 19.06 -4.34 16.31
C GLU A 82 20.12 -5.41 15.95
N GLY A 83 20.68 -5.36 14.74
CA GLY A 83 21.73 -6.30 14.29
C GLY A 83 21.20 -7.69 13.88
N GLU A 84 19.91 -7.81 13.58
CA GLU A 84 19.25 -9.09 13.32
C GLU A 84 18.76 -9.22 11.87
N GLU A 85 19.38 -10.11 11.07
CA GLU A 85 19.11 -10.21 9.62
C GLU A 85 18.22 -11.41 9.20
N ASP A 86 17.70 -12.21 10.14
CA ASP A 86 16.92 -13.40 9.77
C ASP A 86 15.42 -13.09 9.52
N GLU A 87 14.99 -13.39 8.30
CA GLU A 87 13.65 -13.16 7.75
C GLU A 87 12.69 -14.35 8.00
N GLU A 88 13.22 -15.49 8.43
CA GLU A 88 12.42 -16.67 8.80
C GLU A 88 12.20 -16.78 10.31
N THR A 89 12.67 -15.80 11.10
CA THR A 89 12.55 -15.83 12.56
C THR A 89 11.25 -15.19 13.03
N LYS A 90 10.66 -15.78 14.08
CA LYS A 90 9.50 -15.18 14.76
C LYS A 90 9.90 -13.93 15.51
N ARG A 91 9.12 -12.86 15.38
CA ARG A 91 9.38 -11.58 16.04
C ARG A 91 8.10 -10.96 16.54
N PRO A 92 8.16 -10.15 17.61
CA PRO A 92 6.99 -9.49 18.12
C PRO A 92 6.33 -8.63 17.03
N PRO A 93 5.00 -8.47 17.11
CA PRO A 93 4.28 -7.48 16.33
C PRO A 93 4.90 -6.09 16.46
N LEU A 94 4.72 -5.28 15.42
CA LEU A 94 5.07 -3.87 15.45
C LEU A 94 4.21 -3.17 16.52
N GLU A 95 4.82 -2.26 17.29
CA GLU A 95 4.08 -1.47 18.28
C GLU A 95 2.96 -0.66 17.60
N GLN A 96 1.85 -0.51 18.31
CA GLN A 96 0.61 0.03 17.76
C GLN A 96 0.77 1.47 17.23
N GLU A 97 1.65 2.27 17.85
CA GLU A 97 1.95 3.63 17.41
C GLU A 97 2.47 3.66 15.97
N TYR A 98 3.44 2.81 15.63
CA TYR A 98 4.00 2.74 14.28
C TYR A 98 2.99 2.23 13.25
N LEU A 99 2.12 1.28 13.64
CA LEU A 99 1.04 0.82 12.76
C LEU A 99 0.08 1.98 12.47
N ASN A 100 -0.35 2.72 13.49
CA ASN A 100 -1.24 3.86 13.33
C ASN A 100 -0.61 4.92 12.42
N SER A 101 0.68 5.24 12.58
CA SER A 101 1.38 6.18 11.70
C SER A 101 1.45 5.70 10.24
N LEU A 102 1.65 4.40 10.01
CA LEU A 102 1.64 3.83 8.65
C LEU A 102 0.24 3.91 8.02
N LEU A 103 -0.81 3.59 8.77
CA LEU A 103 -2.19 3.67 8.30
C LEU A 103 -2.61 5.11 8.02
N GLU A 104 -2.20 6.06 8.87
CA GLU A 104 -2.42 7.49 8.65
C GLU A 104 -1.69 7.97 7.39
N PHE A 105 -0.42 7.58 7.20
CA PHE A 105 0.32 7.90 5.99
C PHE A 105 -0.38 7.40 4.72
N ILE A 106 -0.82 6.15 4.71
CA ILE A 106 -1.55 5.55 3.58
C ILE A 106 -2.85 6.30 3.31
N SER A 107 -3.61 6.59 4.37
CA SER A 107 -4.89 7.30 4.29
C SER A 107 -4.72 8.71 3.74
N ASN A 108 -3.70 9.44 4.20
CA ASN A 108 -3.39 10.79 3.73
C ASN A 108 -2.97 10.77 2.25
N ARG A 109 -2.15 9.80 1.84
CA ARG A 109 -1.76 9.63 0.42
C ARG A 109 -2.95 9.32 -0.48
N ALA A 110 -3.83 8.41 -0.06
CA ALA A 110 -5.03 8.08 -0.81
C ALA A 110 -5.97 9.30 -0.94
N GLN A 111 -6.14 10.10 0.11
CA GLN A 111 -6.92 11.35 0.07
C GLN A 111 -6.30 12.41 -0.85
N GLU A 112 -4.98 12.60 -0.80
CA GLU A 112 -4.25 13.50 -1.72
C GLU A 112 -4.48 13.13 -3.19
N GLU A 113 -4.49 11.84 -3.52
CA GLU A 113 -4.73 11.36 -4.87
C GLU A 113 -6.19 11.49 -5.29
N SER A 114 -7.12 11.11 -4.41
CA SER A 114 -8.55 11.21 -4.67
C SER A 114 -8.97 12.66 -4.91
N SER A 115 -8.55 13.58 -4.04
CA SER A 115 -8.84 15.01 -4.16
C SER A 115 -8.28 15.64 -5.44
N ARG A 116 -7.06 15.24 -5.86
CA ARG A 116 -6.47 15.65 -7.14
C ARG A 116 -7.24 15.12 -8.34
N SER A 117 -7.76 13.89 -8.27
CA SER A 117 -8.53 13.29 -9.37
C SER A 117 -9.89 13.98 -9.57
N THR A 118 -10.59 14.30 -8.47
CA THR A 118 -11.90 14.99 -8.52
C THR A 118 -11.77 16.46 -8.91
N GLY A 119 -10.67 17.13 -8.53
CA GLY A 119 -10.41 18.52 -8.89
C GLY A 119 -10.25 18.75 -10.40
N LEU A 120 -9.69 17.77 -11.12
CA LEU A 120 -9.54 17.86 -12.58
C LEU A 120 -10.85 17.58 -13.30
N ILE A 121 -11.63 16.58 -12.87
CA ILE A 121 -12.90 16.22 -13.52
C ILE A 121 -13.97 17.30 -13.30
N SER A 122 -14.04 17.87 -12.09
CA SER A 122 -14.94 18.98 -11.79
C SER A 122 -14.61 20.26 -12.58
N ALA A 123 -13.33 20.53 -12.86
CA ALA A 123 -12.92 21.70 -13.65
C ALA A 123 -13.43 21.65 -15.10
N TRP A 124 -13.40 20.48 -15.75
CA TRP A 124 -13.93 20.32 -17.11
C TRP A 124 -15.46 20.42 -17.17
N ILE A 125 -16.16 19.84 -16.18
CA ILE A 125 -17.63 19.91 -16.11
C ILE A 125 -18.09 21.35 -15.81
N THR A 126 -17.43 22.06 -14.90
CA THR A 126 -17.74 23.47 -14.57
C THR A 126 -17.52 24.39 -15.78
N ALA A 127 -16.45 24.18 -16.54
CA ALA A 127 -16.18 24.95 -17.77
C ALA A 127 -17.25 24.72 -18.85
N GLY A 128 -17.78 23.50 -18.96
CA GLY A 128 -18.88 23.21 -19.89
C GLY A 128 -20.20 23.86 -19.48
N VAL A 129 -20.55 23.82 -18.19
CA VAL A 129 -21.79 24.39 -17.67
C VAL A 129 -21.78 25.93 -17.70
N SER A 130 -20.65 26.57 -17.40
CA SER A 130 -20.55 28.04 -17.45
C SER A 130 -20.75 28.59 -18.86
N LEU A 131 -20.30 27.87 -19.89
CA LEU A 131 -20.50 28.26 -21.29
C LEU A 131 -21.99 28.24 -21.68
N VAL A 132 -22.75 27.26 -21.19
CA VAL A 132 -24.21 27.18 -21.44
C VAL A 132 -24.96 28.30 -20.72
N ILE A 133 -24.60 28.62 -19.47
CA ILE A 133 -25.23 29.72 -18.72
C ILE A 133 -24.93 31.07 -19.37
N ALA A 134 -23.71 31.29 -19.86
CA ALA A 134 -23.36 32.53 -20.56
C ALA A 134 -24.17 32.75 -21.85
N ILE A 135 -24.48 31.68 -22.60
CA ILE A 135 -25.31 31.76 -23.81
C ILE A 135 -26.77 32.10 -23.46
N ILE A 136 -27.31 31.54 -22.38
CA ILE A 136 -28.68 31.83 -21.92
C ILE A 136 -28.79 33.27 -21.40
N ALA A 137 -27.73 33.84 -20.81
CA ALA A 137 -27.73 35.21 -20.31
C ALA A 137 -27.65 36.30 -21.39
N ILE A 138 -27.38 35.93 -22.66
CA ILE A 138 -27.27 36.86 -23.79
C ILE A 138 -28.61 37.00 -24.57
N ILE A 139 -29.59 36.14 -24.31
CA ILE A 139 -30.94 36.16 -24.91
C ILE A 139 -31.92 36.81 -23.94
#